data_AF-A0A7J9T398-F1
#
_entry.id   AF-A0A7J9T398-F1
#
_cell.length_a   1.000
_cell.length_b   1.000
_cell.length_c   1.000
_cell.angle_alpha   90.00
_cell.angle_beta   90.00
_cell.angle_gamma   90.00
#
_symmetry.space_group_name_H-M   'P 1'
#
loop_
_entity.id
_entity.type
_entity.pdbx_description
1 polymer ?
#
loop_
_entity_poly.entity_id
_entity_poly.type
_entity_poly.pdbx_seq_one_letter_code
_entity_poly.pdbx_strand_id
1 'polypeptide(L)'
;MIALFVLFLLLIIVALVGIFATTGALDVTVDDAYYSILCKTFPNHFESKYIFTWDDVPGSDSERLRNYLWAEYGIDWAEDAKISKSDDCRTITIADGENSARITLDRMDSGKAWLRIEGGRSENLEVKGTNGEMRMHESTWLADVCIWNLRIPRILLAILTGFCLGTAGAIMQWALKNPLASPYTLGISSVVACGAPIAIIIGGASIEGEAFMILGVAGIFALIATAIILYISRRRWATPERVVLMGIVMMILSVAITTILMYFGKAEAVMRTVF
;
A
#
# COMPACT_ATOMS: atom_id res chain seq x y z
N MET A 1 -5.91 -9.93 -32.61
CA MET A 1 -6.48 -8.68 -32.06
C MET A 1 -6.67 -8.77 -30.55
N ILE A 2 -7.40 -9.74 -30.02
CA ILE A 2 -7.63 -9.91 -28.56
C ILE A 2 -6.33 -10.16 -27.78
N ALA A 3 -5.46 -11.06 -28.24
CA ALA A 3 -4.19 -11.35 -27.55
C ALA A 3 -3.27 -10.11 -27.45
N LEU A 4 -3.27 -9.26 -28.49
CA LEU A 4 -2.45 -8.05 -28.54
C LEU A 4 -3.02 -6.96 -27.61
N PHE A 5 -4.34 -6.88 -27.50
CA PHE A 5 -5.02 -6.02 -26.53
C PHE A 5 -4.76 -6.46 -25.08
N VAL A 6 -4.81 -7.77 -24.80
CA VAL A 6 -4.52 -8.31 -23.46
C VAL A 6 -3.06 -8.06 -23.07
N LEU A 7 -2.11 -8.26 -23.99
CA LEU A 7 -0.70 -8.00 -23.73
C LEU A 7 -0.42 -6.51 -23.48
N PHE A 8 -1.04 -5.63 -24.27
CA PHE A 8 -0.98 -4.18 -24.05
C PHE A 8 -1.56 -3.78 -22.68
N LEU A 9 -2.68 -4.38 -22.28
CA LEU A 9 -3.32 -4.14 -20.99
C LEU A 9 -2.43 -4.61 -19.82
N LEU A 10 -1.75 -5.76 -19.95
CA LEU A 10 -0.80 -6.25 -18.94
C LEU A 10 0.39 -5.30 -18.78
N LEU A 11 0.94 -4.78 -19.87
CA LEU A 11 2.04 -3.79 -19.82
C LEU A 11 1.59 -2.49 -19.14
N ILE A 12 0.38 -2.01 -19.46
CA ILE A 12 -0.22 -0.85 -18.78
C ILE A 12 -0.40 -1.10 -17.29
N ILE A 13 -0.86 -2.29 -16.89
CA ILE A 13 -1.01 -2.64 -15.47
C ILE A 13 0.35 -2.53 -14.77
N VAL A 14 1.41 -3.12 -15.33
CA VAL A 14 2.76 -3.05 -14.71
C VAL A 14 3.27 -1.61 -14.61
N ALA A 15 3.05 -0.79 -15.62
CA ALA A 15 3.43 0.63 -15.60
C ALA A 15 2.64 1.41 -14.55
N LEU A 16 1.32 1.20 -14.49
CA LEU A 16 0.45 1.84 -13.50
C LEU A 16 0.78 1.39 -12.08
N VAL A 17 1.14 0.12 -11.88
CA VAL A 17 1.53 -0.40 -10.56
C VAL A 17 2.73 0.36 -9.98
N GLY A 18 3.72 0.76 -10.80
CA GLY A 18 4.83 1.58 -10.32
C GLY A 18 4.43 3.03 -10.03
N ILE A 19 3.53 3.61 -10.82
CA ILE A 19 3.03 4.98 -10.60
C ILE A 19 2.15 5.03 -9.34
N PHE A 20 1.23 4.08 -9.15
CA PHE A 20 0.46 3.95 -7.91
C PHE A 20 1.36 3.51 -6.73
N ALA A 21 2.41 2.76 -7.07
CA ALA A 21 3.63 2.48 -6.31
C ALA A 21 4.17 3.69 -5.55
N THR A 22 4.03 4.88 -6.12
CA THR A 22 4.77 6.10 -5.74
C THR A 22 3.86 7.21 -5.25
N THR A 23 2.66 7.36 -5.81
CA THR A 23 1.64 8.29 -5.28
C THR A 23 1.21 7.94 -3.85
N GLY A 24 1.71 8.67 -2.85
CA GLY A 24 1.43 8.49 -1.42
C GLY A 24 2.02 9.63 -0.58
N ALA A 25 1.76 9.62 0.73
CA ALA A 25 2.16 10.70 1.65
C ALA A 25 3.66 10.74 2.02
N LEU A 26 4.43 9.76 1.56
CA LEU A 26 5.88 9.69 1.73
C LEU A 26 6.52 9.96 0.36
N ASP A 27 7.47 10.89 0.29
CA ASP A 27 8.31 11.18 -0.88
C ASP A 27 9.17 9.95 -1.19
N VAL A 28 8.57 8.99 -1.90
CA VAL A 28 9.28 7.85 -2.48
C VAL A 28 9.30 8.10 -3.98
N THR A 29 10.49 8.27 -4.54
CA THR A 29 10.63 8.48 -5.98
C THR A 29 10.24 7.23 -6.75
N VAL A 30 9.90 7.40 -8.03
CA VAL A 30 9.54 6.28 -8.91
C VAL A 30 10.65 5.25 -8.99
N ASP A 31 11.88 5.71 -9.02
CA ASP A 31 13.05 4.85 -9.10
C ASP A 31 13.21 4.04 -7.81
N ASP A 32 13.12 4.66 -6.63
CA ASP A 32 13.23 3.95 -5.34
C ASP A 32 12.13 2.90 -5.14
N ALA A 33 10.93 3.17 -5.65
CA ALA A 33 9.83 2.21 -5.61
C ALA A 33 10.09 1.01 -6.52
N TYR A 34 10.61 1.23 -7.73
CA TYR A 34 10.98 0.12 -8.61
C TYR A 34 12.19 -0.65 -8.07
N TYR A 35 13.21 0.04 -7.53
CA TYR A 35 14.38 -0.59 -6.93
C TYR A 35 14.00 -1.45 -5.73
N SER A 36 13.16 -0.98 -4.81
CA SER A 36 12.70 -1.80 -3.68
C SER A 36 11.89 -3.03 -4.11
N ILE A 37 11.03 -2.91 -5.12
CA ILE A 37 10.33 -4.06 -5.71
C ILE A 37 11.32 -5.04 -6.33
N LEU A 38 12.27 -4.57 -7.13
CA LEU A 38 13.26 -5.39 -7.82
C LEU A 38 14.26 -6.06 -6.88
N CYS A 39 14.82 -5.33 -5.90
CA CYS A 39 15.74 -5.86 -4.89
C CYS A 39 15.08 -6.97 -4.07
N LYS A 40 13.81 -6.81 -3.68
CA LYS A 40 13.11 -7.83 -2.90
C LYS A 40 12.66 -9.03 -3.74
N THR A 41 12.37 -8.82 -5.03
CA THR A 41 11.98 -9.90 -5.95
C THR A 41 13.18 -10.67 -6.50
N PHE A 42 14.30 -9.99 -6.73
CA PHE A 42 15.54 -10.52 -7.30
C PHE A 42 16.78 -10.10 -6.46
N PRO A 43 16.94 -10.67 -5.25
CA PRO A 43 17.95 -10.23 -4.29
C PRO A 43 19.40 -10.42 -4.78
N ASN A 44 19.63 -11.32 -5.74
CA ASN A 44 20.96 -11.61 -6.26
C ASN A 44 21.38 -10.74 -7.47
N HIS A 45 20.47 -9.93 -8.01
CA HIS A 45 20.72 -9.14 -9.23
C HIS A 45 20.67 -7.63 -8.99
N PHE A 46 20.05 -7.17 -7.90
CA PHE A 46 19.88 -5.75 -7.60
C PHE A 46 20.32 -5.46 -6.16
N GLU A 47 21.31 -4.60 -6.02
CA GLU A 47 21.74 -4.04 -4.74
C GLU A 47 21.14 -2.64 -4.54
N SER A 48 20.82 -2.29 -3.30
CA SER A 48 20.42 -0.94 -2.91
C SER A 48 21.49 0.09 -3.30
N LYS A 49 21.10 1.36 -3.47
CA LYS A 49 22.00 2.44 -3.92
C LYS A 49 23.26 2.50 -3.05
N TYR A 50 24.40 2.20 -3.67
CA TYR A 50 25.71 2.24 -3.05
C TYR A 50 26.11 3.69 -2.79
N ILE A 51 26.52 4.01 -1.56
CA ILE A 51 26.90 5.37 -1.16
C ILE A 51 28.43 5.50 -1.12
N PHE A 52 29.10 4.70 -0.27
CA PHE A 52 30.56 4.73 -0.10
C PHE A 52 31.08 3.49 0.67
N THR A 53 32.38 3.23 0.61
CA THR A 53 33.08 2.22 1.42
C THR A 53 33.56 2.83 2.74
N TRP A 54 33.19 2.22 3.87
CA TRP A 54 33.53 2.69 5.22
C TRP A 54 35.04 2.63 5.52
N ASP A 55 35.73 1.64 4.97
CA ASP A 55 37.14 1.39 5.21
C ASP A 55 38.05 2.40 4.49
N ASP A 56 37.57 2.95 3.36
CA ASP A 56 38.26 3.95 2.54
C ASP A 56 38.00 5.41 2.99
N VAL A 57 37.37 5.60 4.15
CA VAL A 57 37.11 6.94 4.73
C VAL A 57 37.83 7.06 6.08
N PRO A 58 38.70 8.08 6.28
CA PRO A 58 39.08 9.13 5.33
C PRO A 58 40.10 8.64 4.27
N GLY A 59 39.79 8.86 3.00
CA GLY A 59 40.56 8.34 1.86
C GLY A 59 39.89 8.65 0.52
N SER A 60 39.99 7.75 -0.46
CA SER A 60 39.49 7.96 -1.84
C SER A 60 37.98 8.16 -1.92
N ASP A 61 37.20 7.56 -1.02
CA ASP A 61 35.74 7.64 -1.02
C ASP A 61 35.20 8.88 -0.25
N SER A 62 36.09 9.74 0.26
CA SER A 62 35.71 10.98 0.97
C SER A 62 34.93 11.96 0.07
N GLU A 63 35.27 12.04 -1.21
CA GLU A 63 34.59 12.91 -2.18
C GLU A 63 33.16 12.41 -2.47
N ARG A 64 32.97 11.09 -2.55
CA ARG A 64 31.63 10.49 -2.73
C ARG A 64 30.73 10.75 -1.54
N LEU A 65 31.26 10.62 -0.32
CA LEU A 65 30.52 10.94 0.90
C LEU A 65 30.07 12.41 0.93
N ARG A 66 30.94 13.33 0.51
CA ARG A 66 30.59 14.77 0.39
C ARG A 66 29.52 15.02 -0.66
N ASN A 67 29.67 14.44 -1.84
CA ASN A 67 28.68 14.55 -2.91
C ASN A 67 27.31 13.99 -2.52
N TYR A 68 27.27 12.91 -1.73
CA TYR A 68 26.02 12.38 -1.19
C TYR A 68 25.34 13.35 -0.22
N LEU A 69 26.10 13.95 0.72
CA LEU A 69 25.55 14.92 1.66
C LEU A 69 25.05 16.19 0.95
N TRP A 70 25.75 16.63 -0.08
CA TRP A 70 25.31 17.75 -0.91
C TRP A 70 24.06 17.40 -1.73
N ALA A 71 24.09 16.31 -2.50
CA ALA A 71 23.02 15.97 -3.44
C ALA A 71 21.71 15.55 -2.76
N GLU A 72 21.81 14.78 -1.67
CA GLU A 72 20.64 14.18 -1.01
C GLU A 72 20.08 15.10 0.10
N TYR A 73 20.94 15.86 0.78
CA TYR A 73 20.54 16.69 1.92
C TYR A 73 20.71 18.19 1.69
N GLY A 74 21.26 18.62 0.55
CA GLY A 74 21.51 20.04 0.26
C GLY A 74 22.52 20.66 1.21
N ILE A 75 23.45 19.88 1.75
CA ILE A 75 24.41 20.34 2.76
C ILE A 75 25.63 20.93 2.06
N ASP A 76 25.61 22.24 1.84
CA ASP A 76 26.70 22.96 1.15
C ASP A 76 28.01 22.96 1.97
N TRP A 77 27.94 23.00 3.29
CA TRP A 77 29.14 23.00 4.16
C TRP A 77 29.89 21.66 4.17
N ALA A 78 29.28 20.58 3.64
CA ALA A 78 29.93 19.27 3.61
C ALA A 78 31.10 19.21 2.62
N GLU A 79 31.19 20.13 1.64
CA GLU A 79 32.25 20.14 0.63
C GLU A 79 33.64 20.40 1.24
N ASP A 80 33.73 21.41 2.12
CA ASP A 80 34.97 21.83 2.77
C ASP A 80 35.18 21.23 4.17
N ALA A 81 34.19 20.47 4.67
CA ALA A 81 34.23 19.91 6.02
C ALA A 81 35.40 18.94 6.25
N LYS A 82 35.98 19.02 7.45
CA LYS A 82 37.02 18.09 7.90
C LYS A 82 36.40 16.76 8.30
N ILE A 83 36.82 15.69 7.63
CA ILE A 83 36.40 14.32 7.92
C ILE A 83 37.43 13.67 8.85
N SER A 84 36.97 13.18 10.00
CA SER A 84 37.77 12.46 10.97
C SER A 84 37.05 11.19 11.41
N LYS A 85 37.79 10.09 11.53
CA LYS A 85 37.29 8.82 12.08
C LYS A 85 37.75 8.71 13.53
N SER A 86 36.83 8.31 14.41
CA SER A 86 37.13 8.09 15.83
C SER A 86 38.09 6.90 16.00
N ASP A 87 38.86 6.89 17.09
CA ASP A 87 39.84 5.84 17.42
C ASP A 87 39.23 4.44 17.43
N ASP A 88 37.96 4.32 17.82
CA ASP A 88 37.20 3.07 17.83
C ASP A 88 36.75 2.60 16.43
N CYS A 89 37.02 3.38 15.37
CA CYS A 89 36.61 3.16 13.98
C CYS A 89 35.09 2.98 13.76
N ARG A 90 34.27 3.28 14.76
CA ARG A 90 32.79 3.14 14.74
C ARG A 90 32.06 4.42 14.35
N THR A 91 32.77 5.55 14.35
CA THR A 91 32.16 6.85 14.15
C THR A 91 32.98 7.67 13.17
N ILE A 92 32.34 8.11 12.10
CA ILE A 92 32.88 9.13 11.18
C ILE A 92 32.22 10.44 11.57
N THR A 93 33.04 11.46 11.85
CA THR A 93 32.61 12.82 12.16
C THR A 93 33.07 13.73 11.03
N ILE A 94 32.14 14.52 10.51
CA ILE A 94 32.32 15.49 9.44
C ILE A 94 31.97 16.84 10.06
N ALA A 95 32.91 17.76 10.14
CA ALA A 95 32.67 19.05 10.79
C ALA A 95 33.37 20.20 10.06
N ASP A 96 32.66 21.32 9.96
CA ASP A 96 33.13 22.58 9.35
C ASP A 96 33.24 23.72 10.39
N GLY A 97 33.47 23.35 11.66
CA GLY A 97 33.61 24.30 12.78
C GLY A 97 32.30 24.71 13.43
N GLU A 98 31.27 25.08 12.66
CA GLU A 98 29.94 25.44 13.19
C GLU A 98 28.91 24.32 13.10
N ASN A 99 29.03 23.44 12.10
CA ASN A 99 28.12 22.32 11.87
C ASN A 99 28.85 20.98 11.92
N SER A 100 28.19 19.96 12.46
CA SER A 100 28.71 18.59 12.48
C SER A 100 27.69 17.55 12.01
N ALA A 101 28.16 16.57 11.25
CA ALA A 101 27.43 15.36 10.90
C ALA A 101 28.22 14.15 11.38
N ARG A 102 27.52 13.18 11.98
CA ARG A 102 28.14 12.00 12.57
C ARG A 102 27.45 10.74 12.06
N ILE A 103 28.22 9.86 11.46
CA ILE A 103 27.76 8.52 11.10
C ILE A 103 28.25 7.56 12.18
N THR A 104 27.32 6.86 12.83
CA THR A 104 27.63 5.90 13.91
C THR A 104 27.17 4.51 13.52
N LEU A 105 28.08 3.54 13.62
CA LEU A 105 27.79 2.12 13.50
C LEU A 105 27.29 1.56 14.83
N ASP A 106 26.20 0.78 14.81
CA ASP A 106 25.69 0.07 16.00
C ASP A 106 26.68 -1.00 16.48
N ARG A 107 27.14 -1.81 15.54
CA ARG A 107 28.10 -2.89 15.73
C ARG A 107 28.78 -3.16 14.38
N MET A 108 30.05 -3.54 14.38
CA MET A 108 30.78 -3.86 13.14
C MET A 108 30.09 -4.97 12.30
N ASP A 109 29.29 -5.82 12.94
CA ASP A 109 28.56 -6.93 12.30
C ASP A 109 27.03 -6.74 12.20
N SER A 110 26.45 -5.62 12.69
CA SER A 110 24.98 -5.51 12.80
C SER A 110 24.26 -5.13 11.51
N GLY A 111 24.99 -4.87 10.42
CA GLY A 111 24.42 -4.48 9.13
C GLY A 111 23.71 -3.13 9.14
N LYS A 112 23.84 -2.32 10.22
CA LYS A 112 23.09 -1.08 10.43
C LYS A 112 23.99 0.06 10.88
N ALA A 113 23.81 1.22 10.25
CA ALA A 113 24.45 2.48 10.59
C ALA A 113 23.40 3.60 10.69
N TRP A 114 23.71 4.65 11.43
CA TRP A 114 22.86 5.84 11.52
C TRP A 114 23.66 7.09 11.19
N LEU A 115 23.14 7.87 10.26
CA LEU A 115 23.63 9.21 9.97
C LEU A 115 22.84 10.19 10.83
N ARG A 116 23.54 10.91 11.73
CA ARG A 116 22.96 11.96 12.56
C ARG A 116 23.53 13.30 12.15
N ILE A 117 22.66 14.20 11.71
CA ILE A 117 23.03 15.56 11.30
C ILE A 117 22.63 16.53 12.43
N GLU A 118 23.51 17.45 12.77
CA GLU A 118 23.23 18.54 13.70
C GLU A 118 22.10 19.42 13.13
N GLY A 119 20.96 19.42 13.82
CA GLY A 119 19.66 19.83 13.27
C GLY A 119 18.50 18.86 13.55
N GLY A 120 18.81 17.70 14.16
CA GLY A 120 17.80 16.77 14.69
C GLY A 120 17.31 15.71 13.70
N ARG A 121 17.85 15.68 12.48
CA ARG A 121 17.57 14.62 11.50
C ARG A 121 18.52 13.45 11.70
N SER A 122 17.95 12.25 11.80
CA SER A 122 18.69 10.99 11.92
C SER A 122 18.13 10.01 10.90
N GLU A 123 18.98 9.50 10.03
CA GLU A 123 18.61 8.58 8.96
C GLU A 123 19.29 7.22 9.15
N ASN A 124 18.57 6.17 8.76
CA ASN A 124 19.09 4.81 8.78
C ASN A 124 19.91 4.55 7.51
N LEU A 125 21.03 3.85 7.65
CA LEU A 125 21.89 3.37 6.57
C LEU A 125 22.07 1.86 6.73
N GLU A 126 22.14 1.15 5.61
CA GLU A 126 22.41 -0.29 5.57
C GLU A 126 23.89 -0.56 5.32
N VAL A 127 24.46 -1.50 6.07
CA VAL A 127 25.87 -1.89 5.92
C VAL A 127 25.92 -3.27 5.28
N LYS A 128 26.55 -3.38 4.11
CA LYS A 128 26.76 -4.64 3.41
C LYS A 128 28.25 -4.96 3.34
N GLY A 129 28.62 -6.12 3.87
CA GLY A 129 29.99 -6.62 3.77
C GLY A 129 30.18 -7.38 2.48
N THR A 130 30.96 -6.84 1.53
CA THR A 130 31.32 -7.53 0.29
C THR A 130 32.84 -7.62 0.22
N ASN A 131 33.37 -8.84 0.11
CA ASN A 131 34.82 -9.13 0.02
C ASN A 131 35.69 -8.57 1.15
N GLY A 132 35.15 -8.44 2.36
CA GLY A 132 35.88 -7.93 3.54
C GLY A 132 35.87 -6.41 3.69
N GLU A 133 35.24 -5.68 2.76
CA GLU A 133 35.00 -4.24 2.86
C GLU A 133 33.57 -3.97 3.33
N MET A 134 33.40 -3.01 4.23
CA MET A 134 32.08 -2.53 4.67
C MET A 134 31.57 -1.44 3.72
N ARG A 135 30.55 -1.76 2.92
CA ARG A 135 29.89 -0.81 2.02
C ARG A 135 28.62 -0.26 2.65
N MET A 136 28.46 1.05 2.57
CA MET A 136 27.29 1.77 3.05
C MET A 136 26.29 1.94 1.91
N HIS A 137 25.06 1.51 2.16
CA HIS A 137 23.94 1.61 1.23
C HIS A 137 22.82 2.41 1.88
N GLU A 138 22.00 3.04 1.04
CA GLU A 138 20.79 3.73 1.47
C GLU A 138 19.78 2.73 2.04
N SER A 139 19.14 3.05 3.17
CA SER A 139 18.19 2.13 3.79
C SER A 139 16.86 2.13 3.05
N THR A 140 16.48 0.99 2.46
CA THR A 140 15.21 0.87 1.72
C THR A 140 14.04 0.45 2.60
N TRP A 141 14.25 0.27 3.92
CA TRP A 141 13.28 -0.34 4.83
C TRP A 141 11.91 0.35 4.84
N LEU A 142 11.87 1.69 4.78
CA LEU A 142 10.63 2.47 4.73
C LEU A 142 9.87 2.22 3.43
N ALA A 143 10.58 2.29 2.31
CA ALA A 143 10.04 1.98 0.99
C ALA A 143 9.53 0.53 0.94
N ASP A 144 10.30 -0.41 1.48
CA ASP A 144 9.95 -1.83 1.53
C ASP A 144 8.68 -2.09 2.33
N VAL A 145 8.55 -1.54 3.53
CA VAL A 145 7.34 -1.69 4.35
C VAL A 145 6.16 -1.02 3.66
N CYS A 146 6.32 0.19 3.14
CA CYS A 146 5.24 0.92 2.49
C CYS A 146 4.73 0.16 1.25
N ILE A 147 5.63 -0.28 0.39
CA ILE A 147 5.28 -0.94 -0.86
C ILE A 147 4.73 -2.34 -0.58
N TRP A 148 5.45 -3.18 0.17
CA TRP A 148 5.06 -4.57 0.36
C TRP A 148 3.89 -4.77 1.32
N ASN A 149 3.77 -3.98 2.38
CA ASN A 149 2.72 -4.17 3.38
C ASN A 149 1.47 -3.32 3.13
N LEU A 150 1.60 -2.18 2.45
CA LEU A 150 0.45 -1.28 2.22
C LEU A 150 0.02 -1.27 0.75
N ARG A 151 0.94 -1.02 -0.19
CA ARG A 151 0.57 -0.73 -1.59
C ARG A 151 0.29 -2.00 -2.40
N ILE A 152 1.18 -2.99 -2.37
CA ILE A 152 1.04 -4.24 -3.13
C ILE A 152 -0.25 -4.98 -2.77
N PRO A 153 -0.62 -5.18 -1.48
CA PRO A 153 -1.89 -5.84 -1.14
C PRO A 153 -3.09 -5.06 -1.68
N ARG A 154 -3.08 -3.72 -1.60
CA ARG A 154 -4.16 -2.87 -2.10
C ARG A 154 -4.29 -2.91 -3.62
N ILE A 155 -3.18 -2.93 -4.34
CA ILE A 155 -3.13 -3.05 -5.80
C ILE A 155 -3.69 -4.41 -6.24
N LEU A 156 -3.25 -5.49 -5.59
CA LEU A 156 -3.76 -6.84 -5.86
C LEU A 156 -5.27 -6.93 -5.61
N LEU A 157 -5.74 -6.37 -4.50
CA LEU A 157 -7.17 -6.28 -4.21
C LEU A 157 -7.90 -5.46 -5.27
N ALA A 158 -7.38 -4.32 -5.72
CA ALA A 158 -8.01 -3.51 -6.76
C ALA A 158 -8.14 -4.27 -8.10
N ILE A 159 -7.10 -4.99 -8.52
CA ILE A 159 -7.11 -5.83 -9.73
C ILE A 159 -8.14 -6.96 -9.58
N LEU A 160 -8.11 -7.66 -8.45
CA LEU A 160 -9.02 -8.78 -8.18
C LEU A 160 -10.48 -8.31 -8.11
N THR A 161 -10.76 -7.24 -7.37
CA THR A 161 -12.10 -6.64 -7.26
C THR A 161 -12.58 -6.15 -8.62
N GLY A 162 -11.72 -5.50 -9.42
CA GLY A 162 -12.06 -5.06 -10.77
C GLY A 162 -12.41 -6.23 -11.70
N PHE A 163 -11.63 -7.32 -11.66
CA PHE A 163 -11.92 -8.54 -12.41
C PHE A 163 -13.26 -9.18 -11.99
N CYS A 164 -13.50 -9.30 -10.68
CA CYS A 164 -14.76 -9.84 -10.15
C CYS A 164 -15.98 -8.96 -10.53
N LEU A 165 -15.88 -7.63 -10.42
CA LEU A 165 -16.96 -6.73 -10.83
C LEU A 165 -17.20 -6.76 -12.33
N GLY A 166 -16.14 -6.78 -13.15
CA GLY A 166 -16.24 -6.85 -14.60
C GLY A 166 -16.90 -8.14 -15.07
N THR A 167 -16.51 -9.28 -14.52
CA THR A 167 -17.12 -10.59 -14.82
C THR A 167 -18.57 -10.66 -14.34
N ALA A 168 -18.88 -10.20 -13.13
CA ALA A 168 -20.24 -10.15 -12.62
C ALA A 168 -21.16 -9.26 -13.47
N GLY A 169 -20.67 -8.09 -13.90
CA GLY A 169 -21.38 -7.19 -14.81
C GLY A 169 -21.69 -7.84 -16.15
N ALA A 170 -20.69 -8.47 -16.79
CA ALA A 170 -20.87 -9.17 -18.06
C ALA A 170 -21.91 -10.32 -17.96
N ILE A 171 -21.84 -11.12 -16.88
CA ILE A 171 -22.79 -12.21 -16.64
C ILE A 171 -24.21 -11.68 -16.47
N MET A 172 -24.40 -10.57 -15.72
CA MET A 172 -25.72 -9.98 -15.53
C MET A 172 -26.29 -9.38 -16.81
N GLN A 173 -25.48 -8.64 -17.56
CA GLN A 173 -25.91 -8.06 -18.84
C GLN A 173 -26.37 -9.16 -19.82
N TRP A 174 -25.65 -10.28 -19.84
CA TRP A 174 -26.02 -11.46 -20.63
C TRP A 174 -27.30 -12.13 -20.13
N ALA A 175 -27.41 -12.38 -18.82
CA ALA A 175 -28.55 -13.07 -18.22
C ALA A 175 -29.86 -12.28 -18.34
N LEU A 176 -29.81 -10.96 -18.14
CA LEU A 176 -30.98 -10.08 -18.24
C LEU A 176 -31.24 -9.59 -19.67
N LYS A 177 -30.32 -9.85 -20.61
CA LYS A 177 -30.32 -9.28 -21.96
C LYS A 177 -30.51 -7.75 -21.94
N ASN A 178 -29.91 -7.10 -20.94
CA ASN A 178 -30.03 -5.67 -20.70
C ASN A 178 -28.64 -5.07 -20.51
N PRO A 179 -28.14 -4.23 -21.44
CA PRO A 179 -26.81 -3.65 -21.35
C PRO A 179 -26.65 -2.67 -20.17
N LEU A 180 -27.74 -2.18 -19.60
CA LEU A 180 -27.74 -1.31 -18.43
C LEU A 180 -27.75 -2.08 -17.09
N ALA A 181 -27.89 -3.41 -17.12
CA ALA A 181 -27.92 -4.21 -15.91
C ALA A 181 -26.51 -4.30 -15.29
N SER A 182 -26.43 -4.05 -14.00
CA SER A 182 -25.22 -4.25 -13.20
C SER A 182 -25.58 -4.74 -11.79
N PRO A 183 -24.64 -5.39 -11.07
CA PRO A 183 -24.87 -5.84 -9.70
C PRO A 183 -25.32 -4.72 -8.76
N TYR A 184 -24.83 -3.51 -9.02
CA TYR A 184 -25.18 -2.30 -8.28
C TYR A 184 -26.64 -1.89 -8.52
N THR A 185 -27.09 -1.89 -9.79
CA THR A 185 -28.49 -1.55 -10.12
C THR A 185 -29.51 -2.56 -9.59
N LEU A 186 -29.09 -3.81 -9.33
CA LEU A 186 -29.94 -4.84 -8.74
C LEU A 186 -29.99 -4.77 -7.20
N GLY A 187 -29.35 -3.77 -6.58
CA GLY A 187 -29.42 -3.56 -5.12
C GLY A 187 -28.62 -4.55 -4.28
N ILE A 188 -27.87 -5.48 -4.89
CA ILE A 188 -27.04 -6.47 -4.17
C ILE A 188 -26.00 -5.75 -3.31
N SER A 189 -25.32 -4.76 -3.88
CA SER A 189 -24.30 -3.98 -3.17
C SER A 189 -24.87 -3.27 -1.94
N SER A 190 -26.09 -2.75 -2.02
CA SER A 190 -26.76 -2.05 -0.92
C SER A 190 -27.16 -3.00 0.21
N VAL A 191 -27.63 -4.21 -0.13
CA VAL A 191 -27.95 -5.25 0.86
C VAL A 191 -26.68 -5.73 1.58
N VAL A 192 -25.59 -5.96 0.84
CA VAL A 192 -24.28 -6.31 1.41
C VAL A 192 -23.76 -5.19 2.32
N ALA A 193 -23.83 -3.94 1.86
CA ALA A 193 -23.38 -2.78 2.63
C ALA A 193 -24.14 -2.61 3.95
N CYS A 194 -25.44 -2.92 3.97
CA CYS A 194 -26.25 -2.93 5.19
C CYS A 194 -25.76 -3.96 6.24
N GLY A 195 -25.05 -5.01 5.81
CA GLY A 195 -24.50 -6.03 6.72
C GLY A 195 -23.38 -5.52 7.63
N ALA A 196 -22.58 -4.55 7.20
CA ALA A 196 -21.46 -4.05 8.00
C ALA A 196 -21.90 -3.28 9.26
N PRO A 197 -22.83 -2.31 9.21
CA PRO A 197 -23.39 -1.67 10.40
C PRO A 197 -24.05 -2.68 11.35
N ILE A 198 -24.73 -3.70 10.81
CA ILE A 198 -25.33 -4.79 11.60
C ILE A 198 -24.24 -5.56 12.36
N ALA A 199 -23.15 -5.93 11.68
CA ALA A 199 -22.03 -6.63 12.28
C ALA A 199 -21.37 -5.79 13.39
N ILE A 200 -21.16 -4.49 13.16
CA ILE A 200 -20.49 -3.59 14.09
C ILE A 200 -21.36 -3.29 15.32
N ILE A 201 -22.66 -3.03 15.13
CA ILE A 201 -23.56 -2.64 16.21
C ILE A 201 -23.99 -3.85 17.06
N ILE A 202 -24.25 -5.00 16.43
CA ILE A 202 -24.72 -6.22 17.14
C ILE A 202 -23.55 -7.07 17.65
N GLY A 203 -22.41 -7.08 16.94
CA GLY A 203 -21.28 -7.98 17.22
C GLY A 203 -20.46 -7.65 18.45
N GLY A 204 -20.71 -6.52 19.11
CA GLY A 204 -20.13 -6.21 20.41
C GLY A 204 -18.60 -6.08 20.37
N ALA A 205 -18.10 -5.02 19.73
CA ALA A 205 -16.79 -4.35 19.91
C ALA A 205 -15.62 -5.18 20.49
N SER A 206 -15.41 -6.41 20.02
CA SER A 206 -14.28 -7.24 20.42
C SER A 206 -13.24 -7.13 19.33
N ILE A 207 -12.26 -6.25 19.55
CA ILE A 207 -11.25 -5.78 18.58
C ILE A 207 -10.56 -6.94 17.85
N GLU A 208 -10.42 -8.09 18.52
CA GLU A 208 -9.86 -9.32 17.95
C GLU A 208 -10.94 -10.10 17.17
N GLY A 209 -11.10 -9.79 15.88
CA GLY A 209 -11.95 -10.56 14.97
C GLY A 209 -13.05 -9.75 14.26
N GLU A 210 -13.17 -8.45 14.54
CA GLU A 210 -14.16 -7.56 13.90
C GLU A 210 -14.10 -7.64 12.37
N ALA A 211 -12.91 -7.63 11.77
CA ALA A 211 -12.75 -7.72 10.32
C ALA A 211 -13.34 -9.02 9.74
N PHE A 212 -13.10 -10.16 10.39
CA PHE A 212 -13.65 -11.45 9.95
C PHE A 212 -15.17 -11.50 10.14
N MET A 213 -15.69 -10.90 11.21
CA MET A 213 -17.13 -10.83 11.45
C MET A 213 -17.83 -9.97 10.40
N ILE A 214 -17.29 -8.80 10.07
CA ILE A 214 -17.82 -7.91 9.02
C ILE A 214 -17.83 -8.65 7.68
N LEU A 215 -16.74 -9.32 7.32
CA LEU A 215 -16.65 -10.11 6.09
C LEU A 215 -17.66 -11.27 6.07
N GLY A 216 -17.83 -11.96 7.20
CA GLY A 216 -18.79 -13.06 7.34
C GLY A 216 -20.24 -12.60 7.16
N VAL A 217 -20.63 -11.50 7.83
CA VAL A 217 -21.98 -10.93 7.70
C VAL A 217 -22.20 -10.37 6.30
N ALA A 218 -21.22 -9.66 5.72
CA ALA A 218 -21.29 -9.18 4.35
C ALA A 218 -21.49 -10.33 3.35
N GLY A 219 -20.79 -11.45 3.54
CA GLY A 219 -20.95 -12.67 2.73
C GLY A 219 -22.35 -13.28 2.85
N ILE A 220 -22.91 -13.38 4.06
CA ILE A 220 -24.27 -13.88 4.28
C ILE A 220 -25.30 -12.97 3.58
N PHE A 221 -25.17 -11.65 3.73
CA PHE A 221 -26.08 -10.70 3.07
C PHE A 221 -25.95 -10.76 1.54
N ALA A 222 -24.76 -11.01 0.99
CA ALA A 222 -24.57 -11.23 -0.44
C ALA A 222 -25.34 -12.47 -0.94
N LEU A 223 -25.28 -13.56 -0.17
CA LEU A 223 -26.03 -14.79 -0.48
C LEU A 223 -27.54 -14.56 -0.38
N ILE A 224 -28.01 -13.85 0.64
CA ILE A 224 -29.43 -13.49 0.80
C ILE A 224 -29.92 -12.65 -0.39
N ALA A 225 -29.20 -11.58 -0.74
CA ALA A 225 -29.55 -10.73 -1.87
C ALA A 225 -29.62 -11.52 -3.18
N THR A 226 -28.61 -12.35 -3.43
CA THR A 226 -28.56 -13.20 -4.62
C THR A 226 -29.70 -14.21 -4.64
N ALA A 227 -30.01 -14.85 -3.50
CA ALA A 227 -31.11 -15.80 -3.38
C ALA A 227 -32.48 -15.14 -3.64
N ILE A 228 -32.69 -13.92 -3.14
CA ILE A 228 -33.92 -13.14 -3.40
C ILE A 228 -34.08 -12.87 -4.90
N ILE A 229 -33.02 -12.39 -5.56
CA ILE A 229 -33.06 -12.10 -7.01
C ILE A 229 -33.33 -13.37 -7.81
N LEU A 230 -32.61 -14.47 -7.52
CA LEU A 230 -32.82 -15.74 -8.21
C LEU A 230 -34.22 -16.30 -7.98
N TYR A 231 -34.74 -16.19 -6.76
CA TYR A 231 -36.09 -16.64 -6.42
C TYR A 231 -37.16 -15.88 -7.22
N ILE A 232 -37.02 -14.56 -7.32
CA ILE A 232 -37.94 -13.71 -8.07
C ILE A 232 -37.79 -13.97 -9.57
N SER A 233 -36.55 -14.08 -10.07
CA SER A 233 -36.26 -14.33 -11.48
C SER A 233 -36.81 -15.67 -11.99
N ARG A 234 -37.03 -16.66 -11.11
CA ARG A 234 -37.64 -17.95 -11.48
C ARG A 234 -39.16 -17.90 -11.65
N ARG A 235 -39.82 -16.80 -11.27
CA ARG A 235 -41.27 -16.65 -11.44
C ARG A 235 -41.58 -16.34 -12.91
N ARG A 236 -42.61 -16.99 -13.48
CA ARG A 236 -43.03 -16.85 -14.89
C ARG A 236 -43.31 -15.41 -15.36
N TRP A 237 -43.49 -14.47 -14.43
CA TRP A 237 -43.85 -13.08 -14.69
C TRP A 237 -42.66 -12.11 -14.49
N ALA A 238 -41.46 -12.63 -14.27
CA ALA A 238 -40.27 -11.82 -14.03
C ALA A 238 -39.72 -11.28 -15.36
N THR A 239 -40.15 -10.07 -15.73
CA THR A 239 -39.50 -9.32 -16.81
C THR A 239 -38.27 -8.59 -16.27
N PRO A 240 -37.24 -8.31 -17.10
CA PRO A 240 -36.03 -7.62 -16.66
C PRO A 240 -36.30 -6.29 -15.94
N GLU A 241 -37.32 -5.54 -16.36
CA GLU A 241 -37.72 -4.27 -15.76
C GLU A 241 -38.22 -4.46 -14.32
N ARG A 242 -38.98 -5.53 -14.05
CA ARG A 242 -39.47 -5.85 -12.70
C ARG A 242 -38.33 -6.28 -11.77
N VAL A 243 -37.35 -7.00 -12.31
CA VAL A 243 -36.16 -7.40 -11.55
C VAL A 243 -35.32 -6.17 -11.17
N VAL A 244 -35.19 -5.20 -12.07
CA VAL A 244 -34.53 -3.92 -11.78
C VAL A 244 -35.31 -3.10 -10.74
N LEU A 245 -36.64 -2.98 -10.88
CA LEU A 245 -37.49 -2.29 -9.88
C LEU A 245 -37.37 -2.93 -8.49
N MET A 246 -37.30 -4.26 -8.41
CA MET A 246 -37.06 -4.95 -7.15
C MET A 246 -35.69 -4.60 -6.55
N GLY A 247 -34.66 -4.48 -7.39
CA GLY A 247 -33.34 -4.02 -6.96
C GLY A 247 -33.37 -2.64 -6.32
N ILE A 248 -34.11 -1.70 -6.90
CA ILE A 248 -34.32 -0.36 -6.33
C ILE A 248 -35.03 -0.44 -4.98
N VAL A 249 -36.07 -1.27 -4.86
CA VAL A 249 -36.78 -1.47 -3.57
C VAL A 249 -35.83 -2.03 -2.50
N MET A 250 -35.02 -3.04 -2.84
CA MET A 250 -34.03 -3.59 -1.91
C MET A 250 -33.00 -2.53 -1.50
N MET A 251 -32.53 -1.71 -2.44
CA MET A 251 -31.60 -0.62 -2.15
C MET A 251 -32.20 0.38 -1.15
N ILE A 252 -33.41 0.88 -1.39
CA ILE A 252 -34.07 1.83 -0.49
C ILE A 252 -34.30 1.20 0.89
N LEU A 253 -34.72 -0.06 0.93
CA LEU A 253 -34.93 -0.80 2.18
C LEU A 253 -33.62 -0.93 2.97
N SER A 254 -32.52 -1.29 2.32
CA SER A 254 -31.20 -1.42 2.96
C SER A 254 -30.67 -0.09 3.50
N VAL A 255 -30.88 1.01 2.76
CA VAL A 255 -30.56 2.35 3.25
C VAL A 255 -31.40 2.71 4.48
N ALA A 256 -32.71 2.44 4.45
CA ALA A 256 -33.59 2.71 5.59
C ALA A 256 -33.17 1.92 6.84
N ILE A 257 -32.85 0.63 6.69
CA ILE A 257 -32.35 -0.22 7.78
C ILE A 257 -31.03 0.34 8.34
N THR A 258 -30.09 0.70 7.46
CA THR A 258 -28.80 1.28 7.86
C THR A 258 -28.98 2.57 8.66
N THR A 259 -29.87 3.46 8.20
CA THR A 259 -30.19 4.72 8.89
C THR A 259 -30.82 4.49 10.26
N ILE A 260 -31.76 3.54 10.37
CA ILE A 260 -32.38 3.19 11.66
C ILE A 260 -31.32 2.64 12.61
N LEU A 261 -30.43 1.76 12.13
CA LEU A 261 -29.34 1.22 12.95
C LEU A 261 -28.39 2.30 13.44
N MET A 262 -28.00 3.23 12.57
CA MET A 262 -27.16 4.37 12.96
C MET A 262 -27.83 5.28 13.98
N TYR A 263 -29.15 5.47 13.89
CA TYR A 263 -29.91 6.26 14.86
C TYR A 263 -29.90 5.65 16.27
N PHE A 264 -30.00 4.32 16.38
CA PHE A 264 -29.96 3.61 17.67
C PHE A 264 -28.56 3.19 18.12
N GLY A 265 -27.53 3.38 17.29
CA GLY A 265 -26.15 2.99 17.55
C GLY A 265 -25.43 3.91 18.55
N LYS A 266 -24.51 3.36 19.34
CA LYS A 266 -23.59 4.17 20.17
C LYS A 266 -22.66 5.00 19.28
N ALA A 267 -22.31 6.22 19.71
CA ALA A 267 -21.50 7.15 18.92
C ALA A 267 -20.20 6.54 18.36
N GLU A 268 -19.53 5.70 19.15
CA GLU A 268 -18.29 5.03 18.72
C GLU A 268 -18.53 3.99 17.61
N ALA A 269 -19.62 3.22 17.70
CA ALA A 269 -19.98 2.25 16.66
C ALA A 269 -20.43 2.95 15.37
N VAL A 270 -21.13 4.07 15.48
CA VAL A 270 -21.53 4.89 14.32
C VAL A 270 -20.30 5.49 13.64
N MET A 271 -19.35 6.03 14.40
CA MET A 271 -18.10 6.56 13.85
C MET A 271 -17.33 5.50 13.05
N ARG A 272 -17.21 4.28 13.58
CA ARG A 272 -16.54 3.14 12.89
C ARG A 272 -17.28 2.63 11.65
N THR A 273 -18.56 2.96 11.48
CA THR A 273 -19.28 2.60 10.25
C THR A 273 -19.10 3.62 9.13
N VAL A 274 -18.71 4.85 9.47
CA VAL A 274 -18.59 5.95 8.51
C VAL A 274 -17.14 6.16 8.06
N PHE A 275 -16.18 5.93 8.96
CA PHE A 275 -14.74 6.12 8.75
C PHE A 275 -13.98 4.80 8.80
#